data_AF-A0A7K7P0U0-F1
#
_entry.id   AF-A0A7K7P0U0-F1
#
_cell.length_a   1.000
_cell.length_b   1.000
_cell.length_c   1.000
_cell.angle_alpha   90.00
_cell.angle_beta   90.00
_cell.angle_gamma   90.00
#
_symmetry.space_group_name_H-M   'P 1'
#
loop_
_entity.id
_entity.type
_entity.pdbx_description
1 polymer ?
#
loop_
_entity_poly.entity_id
_entity_poly.type
_entity_poly.pdbx_seq_one_letter_code
_entity_poly.pdbx_strand_id
1 'polypeptide(L)'
;PPTQRKTSLLLDHLEASELAEHLTHLEHRAFARVHLQDYRSFARRGCAAGSPALQRVIALSNGVSRWVQLLVLSPPAPPQRARVLTRFLHVAQRLLELRNFNTLMAVVGGLGHGSITRLRQTLALLPPDVTKV
;
A
#
# COMPACT_ATOMS: atom_id res chain seq x y z
N PRO A 1 -22.28 18.28 -10.53
CA PRO A 1 -20.99 18.77 -9.97
C PRO A 1 -20.16 17.62 -9.37
N PRO A 2 -18.92 17.36 -9.83
CA PRO A 2 -18.12 16.30 -9.23
C PRO A 2 -17.63 16.80 -7.87
N THR A 3 -18.11 16.17 -6.80
CA THR A 3 -17.66 16.36 -5.42
C THR A 3 -16.16 16.12 -5.34
N GLN A 4 -15.38 17.18 -5.10
CA GLN A 4 -13.98 17.07 -4.70
C GLN A 4 -13.93 16.22 -3.42
N ARG A 5 -13.49 14.95 -3.56
CA ARG A 5 -13.18 14.12 -2.40
C ARG A 5 -12.01 14.77 -1.68
N LYS A 6 -12.26 15.22 -0.45
CA LYS A 6 -11.25 15.75 0.46
C LYS A 6 -10.24 14.64 0.77
N THR A 7 -9.15 14.57 0.03
CA THR A 7 -7.94 13.90 0.53
C THR A 7 -7.47 14.68 1.75
N SER A 8 -7.20 13.99 2.85
CA SER A 8 -6.78 14.66 4.09
C SER A 8 -5.54 15.50 3.82
N LEU A 9 -5.61 16.81 4.07
CA LEU A 9 -4.49 17.75 3.88
C LEU A 9 -3.21 17.29 4.59
N LEU A 10 -3.37 16.54 5.70
CA LEU A 10 -2.27 15.94 6.47
C LEU A 10 -1.45 14.92 5.67
N LEU A 11 -2.10 14.14 4.80
CA LEU A 11 -1.39 13.14 4.02
C LEU A 11 -0.50 13.78 2.98
N ASP A 12 -0.84 14.95 2.44
CA ASP A 12 -0.04 15.61 1.41
C ASP A 12 1.30 16.17 1.94
N HIS A 13 1.38 16.41 3.25
CA HIS A 13 2.58 16.95 3.91
C HIS A 13 3.46 15.90 4.59
N LEU A 14 2.98 14.66 4.72
CA LEU A 14 3.75 13.59 5.37
C LEU A 14 4.85 13.10 4.42
N GLU A 15 6.09 13.00 4.90
CA GLU A 15 7.17 12.49 4.05
C GLU A 15 6.98 11.01 3.72
N ALA A 16 7.55 10.58 2.58
CA ALA A 16 7.46 9.16 2.17
C ALA A 16 8.09 8.23 3.21
N SER A 17 9.15 8.69 3.86
CA SER A 17 9.84 7.95 4.92
C SER A 17 8.97 7.76 6.16
N GLU A 18 8.38 8.85 6.65
CA GLU A 18 7.48 8.83 7.80
C GLU A 18 6.27 7.96 7.53
N LEU A 19 5.68 8.04 6.33
CA LEU A 19 4.56 7.18 5.96
C LEU A 19 4.93 5.69 6.01
N ALA A 20 6.11 5.32 5.50
CA ALA A 20 6.59 3.93 5.55
C ALA A 20 6.79 3.46 7.00
N GLU A 21 7.31 4.31 7.87
CA GLU A 21 7.52 4.00 9.29
C GLU A 21 6.19 3.81 10.04
N HIS A 22 5.20 4.69 9.81
CA HIS A 22 3.87 4.54 10.39
C HIS A 22 3.15 3.28 9.89
N LEU A 23 3.22 2.98 8.58
CA LEU A 23 2.66 1.74 8.04
C LEU A 23 3.33 0.51 8.66
N THR A 24 4.65 0.54 8.81
CA THR A 24 5.42 -0.52 9.45
C THR A 24 5.01 -0.72 10.91
N HIS A 25 4.83 0.36 11.66
CA HIS A 25 4.37 0.27 13.04
C HIS A 25 2.97 -0.35 13.15
N LEU A 26 2.04 0.07 12.30
CA LEU A 26 0.67 -0.45 12.27
C LEU A 26 0.63 -1.94 11.94
N GLU A 27 1.39 -2.35 10.93
CA GLU A 27 1.51 -3.75 10.53
C GLU A 27 2.18 -4.59 11.62
N HIS A 28 3.31 -4.14 12.16
CA HIS A 28 4.00 -4.84 13.24
C HIS A 28 3.08 -5.05 14.44
N ARG A 29 2.29 -4.04 14.83
CA ARG A 29 1.32 -4.15 15.92
C ARG A 29 0.20 -5.15 15.63
N ALA A 30 -0.25 -5.25 14.37
CA ALA A 30 -1.23 -6.26 13.97
C ALA A 30 -0.62 -7.66 13.97
N PHE A 31 0.60 -7.80 13.44
CA PHE A 31 1.34 -9.06 13.33
C PHE A 31 1.75 -9.63 14.68
N ALA A 32 2.17 -8.79 15.63
CA ALA A 32 2.56 -9.18 16.99
C ALA A 32 1.41 -9.83 17.79
N ARG A 33 0.16 -9.71 17.32
CA ARG A 33 -1.02 -10.35 17.92
C ARG A 33 -1.31 -11.74 17.35
N VAL A 34 -0.54 -12.21 16.36
CA VAL A 34 -0.70 -13.53 15.75
C VAL A 34 0.14 -14.54 16.54
N HIS A 35 -0.50 -15.61 17.00
CA HIS A 35 0.13 -16.66 17.77
C HIS A 35 0.30 -17.95 16.96
N LEU A 36 1.14 -18.87 17.43
CA LEU A 36 1.38 -20.15 16.75
C LEU A 36 0.10 -20.95 16.47
N GLN A 37 -0.89 -20.86 17.36
CA GLN A 37 -2.20 -21.51 17.18
C GLN A 37 -2.97 -21.01 15.96
N ASP A 38 -2.83 -19.72 15.64
CA ASP A 38 -3.46 -19.11 14.47
C ASP A 38 -2.90 -19.72 13.18
N TYR A 39 -1.57 -19.86 13.12
CA TYR A 39 -0.88 -20.52 12.00
C TYR A 39 -1.24 -21.99 11.89
N ARG A 40 -1.30 -22.73 13.01
CA ARG A 40 -1.70 -24.15 13.01
C ARG A 40 -3.13 -24.32 12.50
N SER A 41 -4.05 -23.47 12.94
CA SER A 41 -5.44 -23.48 12.47
C SER A 41 -5.51 -23.17 10.97
N PHE A 42 -4.80 -22.12 10.54
CA PHE A 42 -4.72 -21.74 9.13
C PHE A 42 -4.18 -22.85 8.24
N ALA A 43 -3.05 -23.46 8.60
CA ALA A 43 -2.42 -24.53 7.83
C ALA A 43 -3.31 -25.78 7.70
N ARG A 44 -4.11 -26.09 8.73
CA ARG A 44 -5.04 -27.22 8.70
C ARG A 44 -6.32 -26.93 7.92
N ARG A 45 -6.84 -25.71 8.01
CA ARG A 45 -8.14 -25.32 7.42
C ARG A 45 -8.02 -24.72 6.02
N GLY A 46 -6.82 -24.31 5.60
CA GLY A 46 -6.58 -23.62 4.33
C GLY A 46 -7.15 -22.20 4.27
N CYS A 47 -7.66 -21.65 5.39
CA CYS A 47 -8.23 -20.32 5.44
C CYS A 47 -8.07 -19.69 6.83
N ALA A 48 -8.12 -18.35 6.89
CA ALA A 48 -8.01 -17.61 8.14
C ALA A 48 -9.32 -17.59 8.95
N ALA A 49 -10.34 -18.37 8.55
CA ALA A 49 -11.62 -18.44 9.24
C ALA A 49 -11.42 -19.00 10.66
N GLY A 50 -11.74 -18.18 11.66
CA GLY A 50 -11.56 -18.51 13.07
C GLY A 50 -10.27 -17.96 13.71
N SER A 51 -9.43 -17.22 12.97
CA SER A 51 -8.32 -16.44 13.56
C SER A 51 -8.53 -14.94 13.33
N PRO A 52 -9.12 -14.22 14.31
CA PRO A 52 -9.30 -12.77 14.20
C PRO A 52 -7.97 -12.02 14.06
N ALA A 53 -6.88 -12.53 14.63
CA ALA A 53 -5.56 -11.92 14.51
C ALA A 53 -5.04 -11.99 13.07
N LEU A 54 -5.06 -13.19 12.47
CA LEU A 54 -4.60 -13.38 11.10
C LEU A 54 -5.50 -12.63 10.09
N GLN A 55 -6.82 -12.65 10.31
CA GLN A 55 -7.77 -11.87 9.50
C GLN A 55 -7.47 -10.38 9.54
N ARG A 56 -7.07 -9.82 10.70
CA ARG A 56 -6.67 -8.41 10.81
C ARG A 56 -5.42 -8.10 9.98
N VAL A 57 -4.40 -8.96 10.02
CA VAL A 57 -3.19 -8.77 9.20
C VAL A 57 -3.53 -8.80 7.71
N ILE A 58 -4.32 -9.78 7.26
CA ILE A 58 -4.78 -9.89 5.88
C ILE A 58 -5.60 -8.66 5.46
N ALA A 59 -6.53 -8.24 6.31
CA ALA A 59 -7.37 -7.07 6.05
C ALA A 59 -6.55 -5.78 5.98
N LEU A 60 -5.51 -5.65 6.81
CA LEU A 60 -4.60 -4.51 6.79
C LEU A 60 -3.80 -4.47 5.49
N SER A 61 -3.14 -5.57 5.09
CA SER A 61 -2.39 -5.62 3.82
C SER A 61 -3.28 -5.31 2.62
N ASN A 62 -4.46 -5.94 2.53
CA ASN A 62 -5.43 -5.66 1.47
C ASN A 62 -5.95 -4.22 1.51
N GLY A 63 -6.12 -3.67 2.71
CA GLY A 63 -6.51 -2.29 2.95
C GLY A 63 -5.48 -1.31 2.41
N VAL A 64 -4.19 -1.55 2.70
CA VAL A 64 -3.07 -0.74 2.18
C VAL A 64 -3.06 -0.78 0.64
N SER A 65 -3.15 -1.96 0.02
CA SER A 65 -3.17 -2.06 -1.45
C SER A 65 -4.32 -1.26 -2.07
N ARG A 66 -5.54 -1.37 -1.53
CA ARG A 66 -6.70 -0.60 -2.00
C ARG A 66 -6.54 0.89 -1.74
N TRP A 67 -5.97 1.26 -0.60
CA TRP A 67 -5.75 2.67 -0.24
C TRP A 67 -4.76 3.33 -1.20
N VAL A 68 -3.66 2.66 -1.54
CA VAL A 68 -2.71 3.09 -2.57
C VAL A 68 -3.43 3.30 -3.91
N GLN A 69 -4.22 2.32 -4.36
CA GLN A 69 -4.98 2.43 -5.62
C GLN A 69 -5.92 3.65 -5.61
N LEU A 70 -6.67 3.84 -4.53
CA LEU A 70 -7.61 4.95 -4.41
C LEU A 70 -6.90 6.30 -4.40
N LEU A 71 -5.76 6.42 -3.71
CA LEU A 71 -5.01 7.67 -3.67
C LEU A 71 -4.36 8.00 -5.02
N VAL A 72 -3.85 7.01 -5.75
CA VAL A 72 -3.34 7.22 -7.11
C VAL A 72 -4.47 7.60 -8.07
N LEU A 73 -5.68 7.05 -7.91
CA LEU A 73 -6.83 7.33 -8.77
C LEU A 73 -7.59 8.61 -8.39
N SER A 74 -7.36 9.17 -7.20
CA SER A 74 -8.11 10.34 -6.71
C SER A 74 -7.85 11.63 -7.50
N PRO A 75 -6.59 11.97 -7.90
CA PRO A 75 -6.35 13.16 -8.69
C PRO A 75 -6.89 13.04 -10.12
N PRO A 76 -7.59 14.07 -10.63
CA PRO A 76 -8.20 14.03 -11.96
C PRO A 76 -7.17 14.14 -13.09
N ALA A 77 -6.05 14.83 -12.85
CA ALA A 77 -5.05 15.11 -13.88
C ALA A 77 -3.90 14.07 -13.88
N PRO A 78 -3.45 13.57 -15.06
CA PRO A 78 -2.34 12.63 -15.15
C PRO A 78 -1.05 13.05 -14.43
N PRO A 79 -0.59 14.32 -14.49
CA PRO A 79 0.61 14.75 -13.78
C PRO A 79 0.47 14.68 -12.26
N GLN A 80 -0.72 14.96 -11.72
CA GLN A 80 -0.97 14.87 -10.27
C GLN A 80 -0.96 13.41 -9.82
N ARG A 81 -1.55 12.50 -10.60
CA ARG A 81 -1.47 11.06 -10.32
C ARG A 81 -0.03 10.55 -10.37
N ALA A 82 0.77 11.03 -11.32
CA ALA A 82 2.18 10.65 -11.43
C ALA A 82 2.96 11.03 -10.17
N ARG A 83 2.71 12.23 -9.59
CA ARG A 83 3.31 12.64 -8.31
C ARG A 83 2.96 11.70 -7.17
N VAL A 84 1.69 11.30 -7.04
CA VAL A 84 1.25 10.36 -6.00
C VAL A 84 1.88 8.98 -6.22
N LEU A 85 1.97 8.52 -7.46
CA LEU A 85 2.59 7.25 -7.83
C LEU A 85 4.09 7.26 -7.47
N THR A 86 4.84 8.28 -7.88
CA THR A 86 6.25 8.46 -7.51
C THR A 86 6.45 8.45 -5.99
N ARG A 87 5.57 9.13 -5.25
CA ARG A 87 5.62 9.12 -3.79
C ARG A 87 5.47 7.72 -3.21
N PHE A 88 4.54 6.90 -3.71
CA PHE A 88 4.39 5.52 -3.25
C PHE A 88 5.56 4.61 -3.67
N LEU A 89 6.28 4.94 -4.74
CA LEU A 89 7.52 4.27 -5.07
C LEU A 89 8.65 4.60 -4.08
N HIS A 90 8.75 5.86 -3.63
CA HIS A 90 9.66 6.20 -2.52
C HIS A 90 9.25 5.52 -1.20
N VAL A 91 7.95 5.43 -0.90
CA VAL A 91 7.46 4.66 0.25
C VAL A 91 7.88 3.19 0.13
N ALA A 92 7.74 2.57 -1.04
CA ALA A 92 8.17 1.20 -1.28
C ALA A 92 9.68 1.02 -1.09
N GLN A 93 10.51 1.93 -1.62
CA GLN A 93 11.95 1.92 -1.39
C GLN A 93 12.29 2.00 0.10
N ARG A 94 11.64 2.89 0.85
CA ARG A 94 11.84 2.97 2.30
C ARG A 94 11.40 1.71 3.03
N LEU A 95 10.26 1.12 2.67
CA LEU A 95 9.80 -0.14 3.25
C LEU A 95 10.81 -1.28 3.03
N LEU A 96 11.47 -1.30 1.87
CA LEU A 96 12.56 -2.23 1.57
C LEU A 96 13.77 -2.00 2.48
N GLU A 97 14.20 -0.75 2.68
CA GLU A 97 15.28 -0.40 3.62
C GLU A 97 14.97 -0.82 5.06
N LEU A 98 13.73 -0.60 5.49
CA LEU A 98 13.22 -1.02 6.80
C LEU A 98 13.04 -2.55 6.91
N ARG A 99 13.25 -3.30 5.82
CA ARG A 99 13.02 -4.75 5.71
C ARG A 99 11.58 -5.16 6.04
N ASN A 100 10.63 -4.27 5.79
CA ASN A 100 9.21 -4.57 5.89
C ASN A 100 8.67 -5.10 4.54
N PHE A 101 8.86 -6.39 4.33
CA PHE A 101 8.49 -7.03 3.06
C PHE A 101 6.98 -7.22 2.88
N ASN A 102 6.20 -7.40 3.94
CA ASN A 102 4.75 -7.63 3.79
C ASN A 102 4.02 -6.33 3.41
N THR A 103 4.35 -5.20 4.05
CA THR A 103 3.80 -3.90 3.63
C THR A 103 4.36 -3.45 2.29
N LEU A 104 5.65 -3.73 2.01
CA LEU A 104 6.22 -3.51 0.67
C LEU A 104 5.39 -4.21 -0.41
N MET A 105 5.10 -5.50 -0.22
CA MET A 105 4.25 -6.27 -1.13
C MET A 105 2.84 -5.69 -1.26
N ALA A 106 2.25 -5.20 -0.16
CA ALA A 106 0.95 -4.55 -0.20
C ALA A 106 0.96 -3.27 -1.07
N VAL A 107 2.00 -2.43 -0.94
CA VAL A 107 2.16 -1.20 -1.73
C VAL A 107 2.44 -1.54 -3.20
N VAL A 108 3.42 -2.40 -3.48
CA VAL A 108 3.78 -2.81 -4.84
C VAL A 108 2.61 -3.50 -5.53
N GLY A 109 1.88 -4.38 -4.84
CA GLY A 109 0.66 -4.99 -5.37
C GLY A 109 -0.46 -3.99 -5.66
N GLY A 110 -0.55 -2.91 -4.87
CA GLY A 110 -1.45 -1.79 -5.14
C GLY A 110 -1.07 -1.03 -6.42
N LEU A 111 0.22 -0.74 -6.61
CA LEU A 111 0.75 -0.05 -7.80
C LEU A 111 0.71 -0.92 -9.07
N GLY A 112 0.93 -2.23 -8.92
CA GLY A 112 0.86 -3.21 -10.01
C GLY A 112 -0.57 -3.65 -10.38
N HIS A 113 -1.59 -3.15 -9.68
CA HIS A 113 -2.98 -3.51 -9.97
C HIS A 113 -3.43 -3.03 -11.35
N GLY A 114 -4.28 -3.81 -12.02
CA GLY A 114 -4.74 -3.53 -13.39
C GLY A 114 -5.41 -2.15 -13.58
N SER A 115 -6.01 -1.60 -12.53
CA SER A 115 -6.58 -0.25 -12.55
C SER A 115 -5.53 0.87 -12.65
N ILE A 116 -4.30 0.61 -12.19
CA ILE A 116 -3.18 1.56 -12.20
C ILE A 116 -2.30 1.33 -13.43
N THR A 117 -1.93 0.08 -13.74
CA THR A 117 -1.05 -0.24 -14.86
C THR A 117 -1.63 0.13 -16.24
N ARG A 118 -2.96 0.26 -16.34
CA ARG A 118 -3.63 0.76 -17.54
C ARG A 118 -3.54 2.28 -17.76
N LEU A 119 -3.07 3.06 -16.79
CA LEU A 119 -2.98 4.53 -16.86
C LEU A 119 -1.77 4.99 -17.69
N ARG A 120 -1.75 4.67 -19.00
CA ARG A 120 -0.61 4.91 -19.90
C ARG A 120 -0.11 6.37 -19.88
N GLN A 121 -1.02 7.33 -19.91
CA GLN A 121 -0.69 8.76 -19.87
C GLN A 121 -0.01 9.18 -18.55
N THR A 122 -0.38 8.56 -17.43
CA THR A 122 0.24 8.83 -16.13
C THR A 122 1.62 8.18 -16.04
N LEU A 123 1.74 6.92 -16.48
CA LEU A 123 2.99 6.17 -16.44
C LEU A 123 4.08 6.76 -17.34
N ALA A 124 3.69 7.35 -18.49
CA ALA A 124 4.63 8.02 -19.38
C ALA A 124 5.29 9.27 -18.77
N LEU A 125 4.75 9.79 -17.67
CA LEU A 125 5.29 10.95 -16.95
C LEU A 125 6.26 10.56 -15.82
N LEU A 126 6.46 9.25 -15.58
CA LEU A 126 7.40 8.79 -14.57
C LEU A 126 8.84 8.85 -15.11
N PRO A 127 9.83 9.17 -14.27
CA PRO A 127 11.23 9.16 -14.68
C PRO A 127 11.65 7.74 -15.13
N PRO A 128 12.51 7.60 -16.14
CA PRO A 128 12.95 6.29 -16.65
C PRO A 128 13.69 5.46 -15.59
N ASP A 129 14.34 6.08 -14.60
CA ASP A 129 15.03 5.39 -13.52
C ASP A 129 14.07 4.73 -12.51
N VAL A 130 12.82 5.17 -12.49
CA VAL A 130 11.78 4.67 -11.60
C VAL A 130 11.03 3.48 -12.21
N THR A 131 11.13 3.30 -13.53
CA THR A 131 10.50 2.21 -14.30
C THR A 131 11.42 1.00 -14.49
N LYS A 132 12.69 1.07 -14.04
CA LYS A 132 13.67 -0.03 -14.10
C LYS A 132 13.61 -0.87 -12.83
N VAL A 133 12.63 -1.77 -12.75
CA VAL A 133 12.65 -2.96 -11.89
C VAL A 133 12.07 -4.12 -12.68
#